data_AF-A0A090MKK8-F1
#
_entry.id   AF-A0A090MKK8-F1
#
_cell.length_a   1.000
_cell.length_b   1.000
_cell.length_c   1.000
_cell.angle_alpha   90.00
_cell.angle_beta   90.00
_cell.angle_gamma   90.00
#
_symmetry.space_group_name_H-M   'P 1'
#
loop_
_entity.id
_entity.type
_entity.pdbx_description
1 polymer ?
#
loop_
_entity_poly.entity_id
_entity_poly.type
_entity_poly.pdbx_seq_one_letter_code
_entity_poly.pdbx_strand_id
1 'polypeptide(L)' 'MKDIKLYIDKLNVDAEHCVTISETATSETKRAAFKKLAATYRKLAADLQRILEDHAETDAQRDEHLLGLLYGDEEITRSG' A
#
# COMPACT_ATOMS: atom_id res chain seq x y z
N MET A 1 0.36 6.91 -7.67
CA MET A 1 -0.03 6.37 -6.34
C MET A 1 -1.56 6.25 -6.15
N LYS A 2 -2.41 7.18 -6.66
CA LYS A 2 -3.89 7.06 -6.57
C LYS A 2 -4.44 5.74 -7.16
N ASP A 3 -3.86 5.28 -8.27
CA ASP A 3 -4.30 4.04 -8.93
C ASP A 3 -4.00 2.78 -8.10
N ILE A 4 -2.92 2.79 -7.32
CA ILE A 4 -2.57 1.67 -6.43
C ILE A 4 -3.54 1.61 -5.25
N LYS A 5 -3.95 2.76 -4.68
CA LYS A 5 -4.98 2.78 -3.62
C LYS A 5 -6.31 2.23 -4.11
N LEU A 6 -6.76 2.65 -5.29
CA LEU A 6 -7.96 2.10 -5.93
C LEU A 6 -7.84 0.58 -6.16
N TYR A 7 -6.66 0.10 -6.52
CA TYR A 7 -6.43 -1.32 -6.72
C TYR A 7 -6.44 -2.11 -5.39
N ILE A 8 -5.88 -1.55 -4.31
CA ILE A 8 -5.96 -2.11 -2.95
C ILE A 8 -7.41 -2.22 -2.49
N ASP A 9 -8.21 -1.17 -2.68
CA ASP A 9 -9.64 -1.18 -2.33
C ASP A 9 -10.37 -2.28 -3.10
N LYS A 10 -10.10 -2.41 -4.40
CA LYS A 10 -10.66 -3.48 -5.23
C LYS A 10 -10.29 -4.87 -4.71
N LEU A 11 -9.02 -5.09 -4.36
CA LEU A 11 -8.57 -6.38 -3.81
C LEU A 11 -9.28 -6.72 -2.49
N ASN A 12 -9.52 -5.72 -1.63
CA ASN A 12 -10.25 -5.91 -0.39
C ASN A 12 -11.73 -6.27 -0.64
N VAL A 13 -12.39 -5.58 -1.58
CA VAL A 13 -13.77 -5.91 -1.98
C VAL A 13 -13.85 -7.31 -2.59
N ASP A 14 -12.93 -7.68 -3.48
CA ASP A 14 -12.89 -9.01 -4.09
C ASP A 14 -12.63 -10.11 -3.03
N ALA A 15 -11.81 -9.82 -2.01
CA ALA A 15 -11.60 -10.72 -0.89
C ALA A 15 -12.88 -10.92 -0.06
N GLU A 16 -13.64 -9.85 0.18
CA GLU A 16 -14.90 -9.89 0.91
C GLU A 16 -15.96 -10.68 0.14
N HIS A 17 -16.07 -10.47 -1.18
CA HIS A 17 -16.91 -11.30 -2.05
C HIS A 17 -16.54 -12.78 -1.98
N CYS A 18 -15.24 -13.11 -1.98
CA CYS A 18 -14.78 -14.49 -1.83
C CYS A 18 -15.20 -15.10 -0.47
N VAL A 19 -15.16 -14.32 0.62
CA VAL A 19 -15.65 -14.79 1.93
C VAL A 19 -17.15 -15.11 1.86
N THR A 20 -17.96 -14.18 1.35
CA THR A 20 -19.42 -14.37 1.20
C THR A 20 -19.77 -15.60 0.36
N ILE A 21 -19.04 -15.82 -0.75
CA ILE A 21 -19.22 -17.02 -1.57
C ILE A 21 -18.82 -18.28 -0.79
N SER A 22 -17.75 -18.22 -0.01
CA SER A 22 -17.30 -19.36 0.79
C SER A 22 -18.29 -19.74 1.91
N GLU A 23 -19.05 -18.78 2.42
CA GLU A 23 -20.08 -19.01 3.45
C GLU A 23 -21.37 -19.59 2.86
N THR A 24 -21.69 -19.23 1.61
CA THR A 24 -22.87 -19.71 0.90
C THR A 24 -22.64 -20.98 0.08
N ALA A 25 -21.38 -21.39 -0.13
CA ALA A 25 -21.04 -22.57 -0.89
C ALA A 25 -21.35 -23.88 -0.14
N THR A 26 -22.12 -24.76 -0.77
CA THR A 26 -22.48 -26.09 -0.26
C THR A 26 -21.34 -27.11 -0.37
N SER A 27 -20.45 -26.92 -1.35
CA SER A 27 -19.28 -27.78 -1.57
C SER A 27 -18.10 -27.34 -0.70
N GLU A 28 -17.60 -28.25 0.13
CA GLU A 28 -16.45 -28.00 0.99
C GLU A 28 -15.19 -27.59 0.23
N THR A 29 -14.92 -28.23 -0.91
CA THR A 29 -13.80 -27.87 -1.79
C THR A 29 -13.91 -26.44 -2.29
N LYS A 30 -15.12 -26.00 -2.68
CA LYS A 30 -15.36 -24.62 -3.10
C LYS A 30 -15.18 -23.65 -1.94
N ARG A 31 -15.70 -23.97 -0.75
CA ARG A 31 -15.49 -23.14 0.46
C ARG A 31 -14.01 -22.93 0.72
N ALA A 32 -13.22 -24.00 0.71
CA ALA A 32 -11.78 -23.94 0.95
C ALA A 32 -11.05 -23.10 -0.12
N ALA A 33 -11.41 -23.26 -1.39
CA ALA A 33 -10.84 -22.50 -2.49
C ALA A 33 -11.12 -20.99 -2.34
N PHE A 34 -12.36 -20.60 -2.07
CA PHE A 34 -12.72 -19.19 -1.90
C PHE A 34 -12.11 -18.57 -0.63
N LYS A 35 -12.01 -19.32 0.47
CA LYS A 35 -11.28 -18.85 1.67
C LYS A 35 -9.80 -18.60 1.36
N LYS A 36 -9.15 -19.51 0.63
CA LYS A 36 -7.76 -19.34 0.21
C LYS A 36 -7.60 -18.14 -0.72
N LEU A 37 -8.52 -17.95 -1.66
CA LEU A 37 -8.49 -16.82 -2.58
C LEU A 37 -8.67 -15.48 -1.85
N ALA A 38 -9.61 -15.39 -0.91
CA ALA A 38 -9.79 -14.22 -0.05
C ALA A 38 -8.51 -13.88 0.74
N ALA A 39 -7.84 -14.90 1.30
CA ALA A 39 -6.58 -14.71 2.03
C ALA A 39 -5.47 -14.17 1.10
N THR A 40 -5.38 -14.69 -0.13
CA THR A 40 -4.41 -14.22 -1.12
C THR A 40 -4.64 -12.76 -1.49
N TYR A 41 -5.90 -12.36 -1.75
CA TYR A 41 -6.22 -10.97 -2.09
C TYR A 41 -5.90 -10.01 -0.94
N ARG A 42 -6.23 -10.36 0.31
CA ARG A 42 -5.85 -9.56 1.48
C ARG A 42 -4.34 -9.43 1.65
N LYS A 43 -3.61 -10.52 1.42
CA LYS A 43 -2.14 -10.48 1.49
C LYS A 43 -1.57 -9.53 0.43
N LEU A 44 -2.04 -9.63 -0.81
CA LEU A 44 -1.59 -8.76 -1.90
C LEU A 44 -1.92 -7.29 -1.62
N ALA A 45 -3.11 -7.00 -1.09
CA ALA A 45 -3.50 -5.66 -0.67
C ALA A 45 -2.56 -5.09 0.40
N ALA A 46 -2.21 -5.90 1.42
CA ALA A 46 -1.27 -5.52 2.46
C ALA A 46 0.16 -5.30 1.92
N ASP A 47 0.63 -6.16 1.03
CA ASP A 47 1.95 -6.01 0.40
C ASP A 47 2.03 -4.70 -0.41
N LEU A 48 0.98 -4.37 -1.16
CA LEU A 48 0.90 -3.10 -1.91
C LEU A 48 0.78 -1.88 -1.00
N GLN A 49 0.04 -1.99 0.10
CA GLN A 49 -0.07 -0.94 1.12
C GLN A 49 1.32 -0.63 1.71
N ARG A 50 2.11 -1.66 2.03
CA ARG A 50 3.48 -1.47 2.53
C ARG A 50 4.37 -0.77 1.50
N ILE A 51 4.29 -1.18 0.23
CA ILE A 51 5.03 -0.51 -0.85
C ILE A 51 4.64 0.97 -0.95
N LEU A 52 3.34 1.30 -0.83
CA LEU A 52 2.89 2.70 -0.82
C LEU A 52 3.51 3.50 0.33
N GLU A 53 3.58 2.91 1.52
CA GLU A 53 4.13 3.53 2.73
C GLU A 53 5.65 3.74 2.59
N ASP A 54 6.39 2.70 2.17
CA ASP A 54 7.84 2.78 1.92
C ASP A 54 8.19 3.88 0.90
N HIS A 55 7.41 4.00 -0.17
CA HIS A 55 7.60 5.05 -1.18
C HIS A 55 7.26 6.45 -0.65
N ALA A 56 6.23 6.58 0.20
CA ALA A 56 5.89 7.86 0.80
C ALA A 56 6.97 8.34 1.78
N GLU A 57 7.57 7.44 2.55
CA GLU A 57 8.71 7.74 3.43
C GLU A 57 9.94 8.17 2.62
N THR A 58 10.21 7.48 1.51
CA THR A 58 11.33 7.82 0.61
C THR A 58 11.14 9.19 -0.03
N ASP A 59 9.92 9.54 -0.45
CA ASP A 59 9.61 10.86 -1.00
C ASP A 59 9.78 11.97 0.05
N ALA A 60 9.36 11.73 1.31
CA ALA A 60 9.53 12.69 2.40
C ALA A 60 11.01 12.92 2.77
N GLN A 61 11.82 11.86 2.82
CA GLN A 61 13.27 11.96 3.07
C GLN A 61 13.99 12.71 1.93
N ARG A 62 13.56 12.48 0.68
CA ARG A 62 14.11 13.21 -0.47
C ARG A 62 13.76 14.70 -0.40
N ASP A 63 12.53 15.04 -0.06
CA ASP A 63 12.11 16.43 0.05
C ASP A 63 12.84 17.15 1.21
N GLU A 64 13.02 16.50 2.36
CA GLU A 64 13.84 17.02 3.47
C GLU A 64 15.30 17.27 3.03
N HIS A 65 15.91 16.30 2.33
CA HIS A 65 17.27 16.46 1.81
C HIS A 65 17.39 17.61 0.81
N LEU A 66 16.42 17.75 -0.10
CA LEU A 66 16.40 18.86 -1.06
C LEU A 66 16.22 20.21 -0.38
N LEU A 67 15.37 20.31 0.64
CA LEU A 67 15.24 21.52 1.46
C LEU A 67 16.58 21.83 2.17
N GLY A 68 17.24 20.82 2.75
CA GLY A 68 18.56 20.99 3.36
C GLY A 68 19.62 21.50 2.38
N LEU A 69 19.61 21.07 1.12
CA LEU A 69 20.51 21.56 0.07
C LEU A 69 20.16 22.99 -0.40
N LEU A 70 18.86 23.32 -0.50
CA LEU A 70 18.40 24.63 -0.97
C LEU A 70 18.56 25.73 0.09
N TYR A 71 18.50 25.38 1.37
CA TYR A 71 18.61 26.32 2.49
C TYR A 71 19.95 26.19 3.26
N GLY A 72 20.87 25.32 2.81
CA GLY A 72 22.10 24.97 3.52
C GLY A 72 23.30 25.90 3.35
N ASP A 73 23.20 26.96 2.54
CA ASP A 73 24.34 27.83 2.17
C ASP A 73 24.17 29.33 2.53
N GLU A 74 23.20 29.71 3.39
CA GLU A 74 23.04 31.12 3.80
C GLU A 74 23.96 31.58 4.95
N GLU A 75 24.79 30.70 5.55
CA GLU A 75 25.67 31.05 6.68
C GLU A 75 27.15 31.30 6.33
N ILE A 76 27.54 31.49 5.05
CA ILE A 76 28.95 31.81 4.70
C ILE A 76 29.06 33.05 3.79
N THR A 77 28.38 34.16 4.09
CA THR A 77 28.78 35.48 3.55
C THR A 77 28.55 36.66 4.51
N ARG A 78 28.34 36.41 5.81
CA ARG A 78 28.16 37.49 6.81
C ARG A 78 29.22 37.46 7.91
N SER A 79 30.47 37.58 7.49
CA SER A 79 31.59 38.09 8.29
C SER A 79 32.49 38.76 7.24
N GLY A 80 32.50 40.08 7.13
CA GLY A 80 32.97 40.98 8.17
C GLY A 80 34.46 41.18 7.94
#